data_AF-A0AAT9R5N2-F1
#
_entry.id   AF-A0AAT9R5N2-F1
#
_cell.length_a   1.000
_cell.length_b   1.000
_cell.length_c   1.000
_cell.angle_alpha   90.00
_cell.angle_beta   90.00
_cell.angle_gamma   90.00
#
_symmetry.space_group_name_H-M   'P 1'
#
loop_
_entity.id
_entity.type
_entity.pdbx_description
1 polymer ?
#
loop_
_entity_poly.entity_id
_entity_poly.type
_entity_poly.pdbx_seq_one_letter_code
_entity_poly.pdbx_strand_id
1 'polypeptide(L)'
;MHTVRKRVGTTAAALATALGTMFGMSAQAQADTAGPGGPGGSGAEGTSGTVEFSVFDTGGGLPRDESFQLKDLSDYGIPKRTTEKLAAGEAGEAGAQAPAAVAAPSGSFDVVGGGEWKDKDGWDAVMRRGYWNGANAGFGMTKIDQKHNLSLDAVKATTMYPRPTPEGKQQIAPTTYNYRTEVNHVECSGWWIFRSCRVTETLTVLAGIDYRKLDDGKAFGAVTAFCEGVSGRCPDWVRNAVNI
;
A
#
# COMPACT_ATOMS: atom_id res chain seq x y z
N MET A 1 -29.70 60.00 -21.09
CA MET A 1 -29.72 60.76 -19.82
C MET A 1 -30.42 59.91 -18.76
N HIS A 2 -29.93 59.98 -17.52
CA HIS A 2 -30.41 59.35 -16.28
C HIS A 2 -29.68 58.08 -15.81
N THR A 3 -28.65 58.40 -15.04
CA THR A 3 -27.88 57.60 -14.09
C THR A 3 -28.74 57.21 -12.88
N VAL A 4 -28.66 55.97 -12.40
CA VAL A 4 -29.04 55.63 -11.01
C VAL A 4 -27.94 54.76 -10.40
N ARG A 5 -27.16 55.37 -9.50
CA ARG A 5 -26.26 54.68 -8.57
C ARG A 5 -27.06 54.32 -7.32
N LYS A 6 -26.97 53.08 -6.84
CA LYS A 6 -27.28 52.74 -5.44
C LYS A 6 -26.03 52.20 -4.76
N ARG A 7 -25.56 52.95 -3.76
CA ARG A 7 -24.60 52.52 -2.73
C ARG A 7 -25.41 52.03 -1.53
N VAL A 8 -25.07 50.87 -1.01
CA VAL A 8 -25.37 50.38 0.35
C VAL A 8 -24.09 49.59 0.70
N GLY A 9 -23.36 49.80 1.78
CA GLY A 9 -23.67 50.30 3.11
C GLY A 9 -22.98 49.32 4.06
N THR A 10 -21.79 49.70 4.53
CA THR A 10 -20.91 48.95 5.46
C THR A 10 -21.53 48.80 6.85
N THR A 11 -21.42 47.61 7.43
CA THR A 11 -21.32 47.41 8.89
C THR A 11 -20.45 46.19 9.16
N ALA A 12 -19.23 46.44 9.66
CA ALA A 12 -18.39 45.43 10.29
C ALA A 12 -18.64 45.47 11.80
N ALA A 13 -19.02 44.34 12.38
CA ALA A 13 -19.06 44.15 13.82
C ALA A 13 -17.96 43.15 14.19
N ALA A 14 -16.92 43.65 14.86
CA ALA A 14 -15.92 42.82 15.50
C ALA A 14 -16.39 42.52 16.93
N LEU A 15 -16.60 41.24 17.26
CA LEU A 15 -16.77 40.79 18.63
C LEU A 15 -15.53 40.00 19.04
N ALA A 16 -14.90 40.46 20.12
CA ALA A 16 -13.84 39.77 20.81
C ALA A 16 -14.43 38.70 21.75
N THR A 17 -13.79 37.54 21.82
CA THR A 17 -13.88 36.64 22.97
C THR A 17 -12.51 36.08 23.28
N ALA A 18 -12.00 36.49 24.44
CA ALA A 18 -10.90 35.85 25.14
C ALA A 18 -11.39 34.51 25.70
N LEU A 19 -10.57 33.47 25.55
CA LEU A 19 -10.66 32.25 26.35
C LEU A 19 -9.25 31.80 26.69
N GLY A 20 -8.86 32.06 27.93
CA GLY A 20 -7.75 31.39 28.57
C GLY A 20 -8.14 29.95 28.88
N THR A 21 -7.15 29.06 28.82
CA THR A 21 -7.22 27.77 29.50
C THR A 21 -5.80 27.40 29.93
N MET A 22 -5.60 27.38 31.24
CA MET A 22 -4.47 26.72 31.88
C MET A 22 -4.76 25.23 31.95
N PHE A 23 -3.82 24.40 31.48
CA PHE A 23 -3.58 23.01 31.90
C PHE A 23 -2.07 22.83 31.70
N GLY A 24 -1.26 22.44 32.68
CA GLY A 24 -1.45 21.36 33.63
C GLY A 24 -0.28 20.41 33.39
N MET A 25 0.81 20.59 34.14
CA MET A 25 1.95 19.68 34.12
C MET A 25 1.48 18.27 34.51
N SER A 26 1.78 17.29 33.67
CA SER A 26 1.68 15.87 34.03
C SER A 26 2.99 15.18 33.69
N ALA A 27 3.53 14.54 34.72
CA ALA A 27 4.77 13.77 34.70
C ALA A 27 4.63 12.54 33.81
N GLN A 28 5.65 12.25 33.00
CA GLN A 28 5.79 10.96 32.34
C GLN A 28 6.32 9.95 33.36
N ALA A 29 5.45 9.03 33.79
CA ALA A 29 5.88 7.77 34.36
C ALA A 29 6.45 6.90 33.24
N GLN A 30 7.73 6.51 33.36
CA GLN A 30 8.31 5.43 32.58
C GLN A 30 7.62 4.13 32.98
N ALA A 31 6.90 3.53 32.04
CA ALA A 31 6.46 2.15 32.14
C ALA A 31 7.49 1.28 31.41
N ASP A 32 8.22 0.48 32.18
CA ASP A 32 8.97 -0.67 31.70
C ASP A 32 8.01 -1.61 30.97
N THR A 33 8.11 -1.67 29.64
CA THR A 33 7.52 -2.76 28.86
C THR A 33 8.63 -3.75 28.56
N ALA A 34 8.69 -4.78 29.41
CA ALA A 34 9.33 -6.03 29.10
C ALA A 34 8.72 -6.57 27.78
N GLY A 35 9.52 -6.58 26.72
CA GLY A 35 9.15 -7.27 25.49
C GLY A 35 9.10 -8.78 25.74
N PRO A 36 8.16 -9.52 25.13
CA PRO A 36 8.26 -10.97 25.09
C PRO A 36 9.46 -11.31 24.18
N GLY A 37 10.44 -11.98 24.77
CA GLY A 37 11.64 -12.44 24.09
C GLY A 37 11.28 -13.32 22.89
N GLY A 38 11.95 -13.06 21.77
CA GLY A 38 12.04 -14.04 20.69
C GLY A 38 12.89 -15.23 21.15
N PRO A 39 12.46 -16.47 20.88
CA PRO A 39 13.40 -17.55 20.63
C PRO A 39 13.78 -17.44 19.14
N GLY A 40 15.06 -17.34 18.78
CA GLY A 40 16.06 -18.35 19.12
C GLY A 40 15.87 -19.51 18.17
N GLY A 41 16.41 -19.39 16.96
CA GLY A 41 16.38 -20.45 15.96
C GLY A 41 17.21 -21.65 16.42
N SER A 42 16.57 -22.82 16.43
CA SER A 42 17.23 -24.12 16.31
C SER A 42 16.17 -25.19 16.06
N GLY A 43 16.33 -25.96 14.98
CA GLY A 43 15.66 -27.26 14.82
C GLY A 43 14.54 -27.25 13.79
N ALA A 44 14.81 -27.86 12.64
CA ALA A 44 13.78 -28.39 11.77
C ALA A 44 13.07 -29.55 12.50
N GLU A 45 12.05 -29.22 13.27
CA GLU A 45 11.08 -30.15 13.85
C GLU A 45 9.70 -29.62 13.51
N GLY A 46 8.87 -30.47 12.90
CA GLY A 46 7.63 -30.09 12.20
C GLY A 46 6.77 -29.13 13.01
N THR A 47 6.78 -27.86 12.64
CA THR A 47 6.14 -26.75 13.34
C THR A 47 4.63 -26.92 13.34
N SER A 48 4.10 -27.47 14.43
CA SER A 48 2.73 -27.22 14.85
C SER A 48 2.61 -25.76 15.28
N GLY A 49 1.74 -24.99 14.64
CA GLY A 49 1.54 -23.58 14.98
C GLY A 49 0.82 -22.81 13.89
N THR A 50 0.15 -21.72 14.27
CA THR A 50 -0.50 -20.81 13.33
C THR A 50 0.55 -20.07 12.50
N VAL A 51 0.34 -20.01 11.19
CA VAL A 51 1.14 -19.20 10.26
C VAL A 51 0.21 -18.21 9.59
N GLU A 52 0.60 -16.95 9.58
CA GLU A 52 -0.11 -15.88 8.90
C GLU A 52 0.75 -15.33 7.76
N PHE A 53 0.13 -15.06 6.63
CA PHE A 53 0.77 -14.38 5.51
C PHE A 53 -0.28 -13.66 4.68
N SER A 54 0.17 -12.75 3.83
CA SER A 54 -0.72 -12.06 2.89
C SER A 54 -0.28 -12.29 1.47
N VAL A 55 -1.21 -12.21 0.53
CA VAL A 55 -0.95 -12.54 -0.88
C VAL A 55 -1.85 -11.74 -1.81
N PHE A 56 -1.31 -11.30 -2.94
CA PHE A 56 -2.09 -10.65 -4.01
C PHE A 56 -2.88 -11.72 -4.79
N ASP A 57 -4.19 -11.51 -4.95
CA ASP A 57 -5.05 -12.36 -5.76
C ASP A 57 -4.78 -12.10 -7.25
N THR A 58 -4.14 -13.05 -7.92
CA THR A 58 -3.76 -12.93 -9.33
C THR A 58 -4.86 -13.31 -10.32
N GLY A 59 -6.10 -13.41 -9.85
CA GLY A 59 -7.23 -13.87 -10.64
C GLY A 59 -7.43 -15.39 -10.59
N GLY A 60 -6.59 -16.10 -9.83
CA GLY A 60 -6.83 -17.51 -9.47
C GLY A 60 -8.01 -17.70 -8.53
N GLY A 61 -8.45 -16.63 -7.82
CA GLY A 61 -9.65 -16.66 -7.00
C GLY A 61 -9.48 -17.54 -5.77
N LEU A 62 -8.58 -17.12 -4.87
CA LEU A 62 -8.40 -17.79 -3.58
C LEU A 62 -9.75 -17.94 -2.86
N PRO A 63 -10.08 -19.12 -2.33
CA PRO A 63 -11.37 -19.34 -1.67
C PRO A 63 -11.49 -18.44 -0.45
N ARG A 64 -12.52 -17.57 -0.44
CA ARG A 64 -12.71 -16.55 0.61
C ARG A 64 -13.56 -17.05 1.77
N ASP A 65 -14.52 -17.90 1.46
CA ASP A 65 -15.54 -18.36 2.40
C ASP A 65 -15.31 -19.81 2.85
N GLU A 66 -14.25 -20.46 2.34
CA GLU A 66 -13.94 -21.86 2.63
C GLU A 66 -12.44 -22.07 2.91
N SER A 67 -12.15 -23.16 3.60
CA SER A 67 -10.79 -23.55 3.91
C SER A 67 -10.10 -24.19 2.71
N PHE A 68 -8.81 -23.92 2.54
CA PHE A 68 -7.96 -24.54 1.51
C PHE A 68 -6.66 -25.06 2.10
N GLN A 69 -5.93 -25.95 1.40
CA GLN A 69 -4.63 -26.42 1.89
C GLN A 69 -3.51 -25.50 1.42
N LEU A 70 -2.49 -25.26 2.27
CA LEU A 70 -1.33 -24.43 1.91
C LEU A 70 -0.63 -24.91 0.62
N LYS A 71 -0.60 -26.23 0.40
CA LYS A 71 0.01 -26.85 -0.79
C LYS A 71 -0.73 -26.49 -2.09
N ASP A 72 -1.99 -26.11 -2.01
CA ASP A 72 -2.83 -25.79 -3.17
C ASP A 72 -2.62 -24.33 -3.61
N LEU A 73 -1.83 -23.52 -2.89
CA LEU A 73 -1.49 -22.14 -3.30
C LEU A 73 -0.87 -22.04 -4.69
N SER A 74 -0.17 -23.08 -5.15
CA SER A 74 0.36 -23.12 -6.52
C SER A 74 -0.73 -23.13 -7.58
N ASP A 75 -1.88 -23.72 -7.27
CA ASP A 75 -3.02 -23.79 -8.18
C ASP A 75 -3.69 -22.41 -8.33
N TYR A 76 -3.42 -21.51 -7.38
CA TYR A 76 -3.85 -20.11 -7.38
C TYR A 76 -2.76 -19.13 -7.84
N GLY A 77 -1.72 -19.62 -8.52
CA GLY A 77 -0.68 -18.78 -9.15
C GLY A 77 0.47 -18.36 -8.24
N ILE A 78 0.57 -18.91 -7.01
CA ILE A 78 1.68 -18.62 -6.10
C ILE A 78 2.84 -19.59 -6.36
N PRO A 79 4.06 -19.12 -6.68
CA PRO A 79 5.17 -20.01 -7.00
C PRO A 79 5.48 -20.97 -5.85
N LYS A 80 5.74 -22.25 -6.17
CA LYS A 80 6.06 -23.28 -5.18
C LYS A 80 7.19 -22.89 -4.22
N ARG A 81 8.23 -22.23 -4.74
CA ARG A 81 9.35 -21.71 -3.93
C ARG A 81 8.88 -20.74 -2.83
N THR A 82 7.87 -19.96 -3.14
CA THR A 82 7.26 -19.01 -2.21
C THR A 82 6.43 -19.74 -1.17
N THR A 83 5.65 -20.75 -1.58
CA THR A 83 4.94 -21.66 -0.66
C THR A 83 5.88 -22.38 0.29
N GLU A 84 7.06 -22.80 -0.17
CA GLU A 84 8.09 -23.43 0.66
C GLU A 84 8.68 -22.48 1.70
N LYS A 85 8.92 -21.21 1.34
CA LYS A 85 9.35 -20.17 2.30
C LYS A 85 8.28 -19.83 3.33
N LEU A 86 7.02 -19.76 2.90
CA LEU A 86 5.87 -19.56 3.80
C LEU A 86 5.71 -20.72 4.78
N ALA A 87 5.90 -21.96 4.31
CA ALA A 87 5.89 -23.15 5.17
C ALA A 87 7.02 -23.14 6.22
N ALA A 88 8.12 -22.41 5.95
CA ALA A 88 9.24 -22.22 6.86
C ALA A 88 9.07 -21.02 7.82
N GLY A 89 8.03 -20.20 7.66
CA GLY A 89 7.73 -19.06 8.55
C GLY A 89 8.59 -17.80 8.30
N GLU A 90 9.20 -17.66 7.13
CA GLU A 90 10.03 -16.49 6.79
C GLU A 90 9.18 -15.30 6.31
N ALA A 91 9.13 -14.20 7.09
CA ALA A 91 8.53 -12.92 6.71
C ALA A 91 9.60 -11.85 6.47
N GLY A 92 9.44 -10.99 5.46
CA GLY A 92 10.42 -9.97 5.05
C GLY A 92 10.54 -8.76 6.00
N GLU A 93 11.74 -8.18 6.09
CA GLU A 93 12.10 -7.10 7.01
C GLU A 93 11.71 -5.68 6.51
N ALA A 94 11.33 -4.80 7.46
CA ALA A 94 10.83 -3.44 7.22
C ALA A 94 11.82 -2.34 7.68
N GLY A 95 11.90 -1.23 6.94
CA GLY A 95 12.75 -0.06 7.22
C GLY A 95 11.96 1.25 7.38
N ALA A 96 12.50 2.17 8.20
CA ALA A 96 11.83 3.33 8.82
C ALA A 96 11.79 4.66 8.01
N GLN A 97 10.99 5.63 8.49
CA GLN A 97 10.56 6.90 7.83
C GLN A 97 10.94 8.19 8.59
N ALA A 98 11.09 9.33 7.86
CA ALA A 98 10.80 10.73 8.29
C ALA A 98 10.83 11.75 7.09
N PRO A 99 10.51 13.07 7.23
CA PRO A 99 9.37 13.85 6.67
C PRO A 99 9.80 14.93 5.60
N ALA A 100 9.15 16.11 5.43
CA ALA A 100 8.02 16.52 4.56
C ALA A 100 8.44 17.71 3.63
N ALA A 101 7.66 18.10 2.59
CA ALA A 101 8.20 18.63 1.31
C ALA A 101 7.92 20.08 0.85
N VAL A 102 8.83 20.45 -0.08
CA VAL A 102 9.02 21.64 -0.92
C VAL A 102 8.63 21.28 -2.39
N ALA A 103 8.77 22.20 -3.36
CA ALA A 103 8.73 21.89 -4.81
C ALA A 103 9.43 20.56 -5.13
N ALA A 104 8.94 19.83 -6.15
CA ALA A 104 9.42 18.49 -6.49
C ALA A 104 10.96 18.45 -6.42
N PRO A 105 11.54 17.78 -5.41
CA PRO A 105 12.97 17.76 -5.21
C PRO A 105 13.73 17.32 -6.46
N SER A 106 14.97 17.77 -6.60
CA SER A 106 15.86 17.27 -7.65
C SER A 106 15.90 15.75 -7.62
N GLY A 107 15.76 15.11 -8.78
CA GLY A 107 15.73 13.66 -8.90
C GLY A 107 14.39 13.01 -8.51
N SER A 108 13.31 13.76 -8.26
CA SER A 108 11.97 13.17 -8.11
C SER A 108 11.50 12.40 -9.35
N PHE A 109 12.03 12.74 -10.52
CA PHE A 109 11.75 12.01 -11.75
C PHE A 109 12.71 10.85 -12.01
N ASP A 110 13.72 10.61 -11.17
CA ASP A 110 14.61 9.47 -11.39
C ASP A 110 13.84 8.15 -11.26
N VAL A 111 14.09 7.22 -12.16
CA VAL A 111 13.56 5.86 -12.07
C VAL A 111 14.26 5.14 -10.93
N VAL A 112 13.49 4.51 -10.02
CA VAL A 112 14.09 3.73 -8.92
C VAL A 112 14.68 2.43 -9.46
N GLY A 113 15.69 1.87 -8.79
CA GLY A 113 16.27 0.58 -9.17
C GLY A 113 15.21 -0.53 -9.19
N GLY A 114 15.15 -1.31 -10.28
CA GLY A 114 14.10 -2.30 -10.49
C GLY A 114 12.70 -1.70 -10.73
N GLY A 115 12.59 -0.38 -10.91
CA GLY A 115 11.34 0.35 -11.09
C GLY A 115 10.80 0.35 -12.51
N GLU A 116 11.20 -0.57 -13.38
CA GLU A 116 10.67 -0.73 -14.74
C GLU A 116 10.04 -2.11 -14.87
N TRP A 117 8.83 -2.19 -15.42
CA TRP A 117 8.12 -3.45 -15.64
C TRP A 117 7.08 -3.32 -16.76
N LYS A 118 6.47 -4.44 -17.11
CA LYS A 118 5.32 -4.50 -18.02
C LYS A 118 4.04 -4.66 -17.23
N ASP A 119 3.03 -3.82 -17.50
CA ASP A 119 1.69 -4.04 -16.93
C ASP A 119 1.02 -5.28 -17.55
N LYS A 120 -0.21 -5.59 -17.11
CA LYS A 120 -0.98 -6.73 -17.64
C LYS A 120 -1.20 -6.75 -19.16
N ASP A 121 -1.09 -5.59 -19.83
CA ASP A 121 -1.29 -5.42 -21.28
C ASP A 121 0.05 -5.23 -22.02
N GLY A 122 1.18 -5.43 -21.35
CA GLY A 122 2.52 -5.29 -21.93
C GLY A 122 3.01 -3.84 -22.07
N TRP A 123 2.34 -2.88 -21.44
CA TRP A 123 2.74 -1.46 -21.49
C TRP A 123 3.89 -1.19 -20.54
N ASP A 124 4.83 -0.34 -20.96
CA ASP A 124 5.97 0.08 -20.13
C ASP A 124 5.49 0.94 -18.97
N ALA A 125 5.51 0.35 -17.77
CA ALA A 125 5.23 1.03 -16.52
C ALA A 125 6.55 1.31 -15.78
N VAL A 126 6.58 2.44 -15.07
CA VAL A 126 7.78 2.92 -14.39
C VAL A 126 7.42 3.43 -12.99
N MET A 127 8.30 3.20 -12.03
CA MET A 127 8.27 3.79 -10.71
C MET A 127 9.37 4.84 -10.65
N ARG A 128 8.97 6.09 -10.44
CA ARG A 128 9.89 7.19 -10.18
C ARG A 128 10.02 7.41 -8.68
N ARG A 129 11.18 7.93 -8.23
CA ARG A 129 11.44 8.24 -6.82
C ARG A 129 10.32 9.10 -6.24
N GLY A 130 9.87 10.08 -6.99
CA GLY A 130 8.79 10.98 -6.61
C GLY A 130 9.13 11.82 -5.39
N TYR A 131 8.10 12.27 -4.68
CA TYR A 131 8.21 12.98 -3.41
C TYR A 131 6.87 12.97 -2.68
N TRP A 132 6.87 13.33 -1.39
CA TRP A 132 5.66 13.53 -0.62
C TRP A 132 5.80 14.67 0.37
N ASN A 133 4.80 15.55 0.42
CA ASN A 133 4.86 16.75 1.24
C ASN A 133 4.34 16.64 2.67
N GLY A 134 4.11 15.43 3.18
CA GLY A 134 3.45 15.22 4.47
C GLY A 134 1.92 15.36 4.43
N ALA A 135 1.33 15.78 3.30
CA ALA A 135 -0.11 15.94 3.11
C ALA A 135 -0.62 15.13 1.91
N ASN A 136 -1.34 15.77 0.97
CA ASN A 136 -1.91 15.11 -0.21
C ASN A 136 -1.05 15.23 -1.48
N ALA A 137 -0.12 16.18 -1.51
CA ALA A 137 0.70 16.45 -2.68
C ALA A 137 1.92 15.53 -2.76
N GLY A 138 2.36 15.26 -3.99
CA GLY A 138 3.44 14.33 -4.28
C GLY A 138 2.99 13.17 -5.18
N PHE A 139 3.96 12.39 -5.62
CA PHE A 139 3.79 11.22 -6.47
C PHE A 139 4.90 10.19 -6.23
N GLY A 140 4.82 9.04 -6.91
CA GLY A 140 5.91 8.07 -6.99
C GLY A 140 6.22 7.35 -5.67
N MET A 141 7.36 6.66 -5.66
CA MET A 141 7.72 5.71 -4.60
C MET A 141 7.72 6.36 -3.21
N THR A 142 8.24 7.58 -3.09
CA THR A 142 8.31 8.29 -1.81
C THR A 142 6.92 8.48 -1.20
N LYS A 143 5.91 8.88 -1.98
CA LYS A 143 4.54 9.00 -1.48
C LYS A 143 3.92 7.65 -1.18
N ILE A 144 4.11 6.69 -2.08
CA ILE A 144 3.53 5.35 -1.95
C ILE A 144 4.05 4.65 -0.68
N ASP A 145 5.35 4.74 -0.42
CA ASP A 145 5.99 4.20 0.77
C ASP A 145 5.62 5.00 2.03
N GLN A 146 5.88 6.31 2.03
CA GLN A 146 5.79 7.11 3.25
C GLN A 146 4.35 7.41 3.69
N LYS A 147 3.44 7.64 2.74
CA LYS A 147 2.05 7.95 3.06
C LYS A 147 1.17 6.71 3.11
N HIS A 148 1.34 5.82 2.14
CA HIS A 148 0.41 4.72 1.91
C HIS A 148 0.94 3.36 2.36
N ASN A 149 2.21 3.29 2.79
CA ASN A 149 2.83 2.07 3.30
C ASN A 149 2.77 0.90 2.32
N LEU A 150 3.04 1.15 1.04
CA LEU A 150 3.11 0.11 0.01
C LEU A 150 4.52 0.01 -0.57
N SER A 151 4.92 -1.20 -0.93
CA SER A 151 6.20 -1.51 -1.56
C SER A 151 6.13 -1.31 -3.09
N LEU A 152 7.30 -1.24 -3.75
CA LEU A 152 7.37 -1.28 -5.21
C LEU A 152 6.71 -2.56 -5.76
N ASP A 153 6.95 -3.69 -5.11
CA ASP A 153 6.43 -4.97 -5.57
C ASP A 153 4.91 -5.06 -5.44
N ALA A 154 4.31 -4.46 -4.40
CA ALA A 154 2.85 -4.32 -4.30
C ALA A 154 2.27 -3.53 -5.47
N VAL A 155 2.92 -2.45 -5.91
CA VAL A 155 2.49 -1.67 -7.08
C VAL A 155 2.62 -2.47 -8.37
N LYS A 156 3.73 -3.20 -8.54
CA LYS A 156 3.93 -4.09 -9.69
C LYS A 156 2.86 -5.17 -9.73
N ALA A 157 2.69 -5.92 -8.64
CA ALA A 157 1.67 -6.96 -8.51
C ALA A 157 0.29 -6.41 -8.87
N THR A 158 -0.06 -5.23 -8.35
CA THR A 158 -1.36 -4.59 -8.63
C THR A 158 -1.59 -4.29 -10.11
N THR A 159 -0.54 -3.95 -10.86
CA THR A 159 -0.63 -3.55 -12.28
C THR A 159 -0.40 -4.71 -13.25
N MET A 160 0.33 -5.73 -12.82
CA MET A 160 0.58 -6.97 -13.56
C MET A 160 -0.59 -7.94 -13.43
N TYR A 161 -1.26 -7.96 -12.27
CA TYR A 161 -2.33 -8.90 -11.96
C TYR A 161 -3.58 -8.20 -11.37
N PRO A 162 -4.13 -7.18 -12.07
CA PRO A 162 -5.38 -6.58 -11.62
C PRO A 162 -6.53 -7.60 -11.63
N ARG A 163 -7.60 -7.27 -10.90
CA ARG A 163 -8.86 -8.05 -10.94
C ARG A 163 -9.23 -8.37 -12.40
N PRO A 164 -9.71 -9.58 -12.70
CA PRO A 164 -10.05 -10.00 -14.05
C PRO A 164 -11.36 -9.37 -14.57
N THR A 165 -11.86 -8.34 -13.89
CA THR A 165 -13.09 -7.61 -14.22
C THR A 165 -12.76 -6.25 -14.83
N PRO A 166 -13.73 -5.56 -15.47
CA PRO A 166 -13.52 -4.20 -15.97
C PRO A 166 -13.05 -3.20 -14.91
N GLU A 167 -13.33 -3.47 -13.63
CA GLU A 167 -12.89 -2.65 -12.50
C GLU A 167 -11.39 -2.80 -12.18
N GLY A 168 -10.76 -3.88 -12.66
CA GLY A 168 -9.36 -4.16 -12.46
C GLY A 168 -8.42 -3.19 -13.19
N LYS A 169 -8.81 -2.66 -14.35
CA LYS A 169 -8.06 -1.59 -15.05
C LYS A 169 -9.04 -0.59 -15.65
N GLN A 170 -9.09 0.61 -15.07
CA GLN A 170 -9.98 1.69 -15.50
C GLN A 170 -9.18 2.89 -15.99
N GLN A 171 -9.51 3.37 -17.19
CA GLN A 171 -8.97 4.64 -17.69
C GLN A 171 -9.64 5.81 -16.97
N ILE A 172 -8.87 6.68 -16.33
CA ILE A 172 -9.37 7.87 -15.62
C ILE A 172 -8.96 9.18 -16.29
N ALA A 173 -7.97 9.14 -17.19
CA ALA A 173 -7.55 10.25 -18.04
C ALA A 173 -6.91 9.69 -19.33
N PRO A 174 -6.61 10.52 -20.35
CA PRO A 174 -6.13 10.04 -21.66
C PRO A 174 -4.97 9.04 -21.60
N THR A 175 -4.03 9.23 -20.68
CA THR A 175 -2.88 8.32 -20.47
C THR A 175 -2.85 7.73 -19.07
N THR A 176 -3.89 7.91 -18.26
CA THR A 176 -3.87 7.55 -16.84
C THR A 176 -4.87 6.46 -16.53
N TYR A 177 -4.40 5.42 -15.85
CA TYR A 177 -5.19 4.24 -15.51
C TYR A 177 -5.06 3.93 -14.03
N ASN A 178 -6.19 3.55 -13.43
CA ASN A 178 -6.23 2.94 -12.11
C ASN A 178 -6.32 1.42 -12.25
N TYR A 179 -5.44 0.74 -11.55
CA TYR A 179 -5.44 -0.72 -11.42
C TYR A 179 -5.94 -1.08 -10.03
N ARG A 180 -6.71 -2.16 -9.92
CA ARG A 180 -7.17 -2.68 -8.63
C ARG A 180 -6.87 -4.16 -8.51
N THR A 181 -6.31 -4.54 -7.37
CA THR A 181 -6.05 -5.94 -7.02
C THR A 181 -6.43 -6.18 -5.57
N GLU A 182 -6.94 -7.37 -5.29
CA GLU A 182 -7.25 -7.78 -3.92
C GLU A 182 -6.02 -8.41 -3.27
N VAL A 183 -5.84 -8.12 -1.99
CA VAL A 183 -4.80 -8.70 -1.15
C VAL A 183 -5.49 -9.41 -0.01
N ASN A 184 -5.26 -10.71 0.08
CA ASN A 184 -5.87 -11.58 1.06
C ASN A 184 -4.89 -11.81 2.20
N HIS A 185 -5.31 -11.55 3.43
CA HIS A 185 -4.64 -11.99 4.64
C HIS A 185 -5.12 -13.41 4.94
N VAL A 186 -4.18 -14.34 5.06
CA VAL A 186 -4.43 -15.77 5.18
C VAL A 186 -3.87 -16.24 6.51
N GLU A 187 -4.71 -16.92 7.27
CA GLU A 187 -4.33 -17.61 8.50
C GLU A 187 -4.40 -19.12 8.24
N CYS A 188 -3.31 -19.82 8.52
CA CYS A 188 -3.22 -21.26 8.40
C CYS A 188 -2.95 -21.91 9.75
N SER A 189 -3.72 -22.96 10.07
CA SER A 189 -3.58 -23.74 11.31
C SER A 189 -3.43 -25.24 10.99
N GLY A 190 -2.98 -26.02 11.97
CA GLY A 190 -2.75 -27.46 11.82
C GLY A 190 -1.27 -27.84 11.64
N TRP A 191 -1.03 -29.08 11.22
CA TRP A 191 0.31 -29.68 11.19
C TRP A 191 0.74 -30.04 9.77
N TRP A 192 1.86 -29.48 9.32
CA TRP A 192 2.56 -29.69 8.04
C TRP A 192 1.68 -30.05 6.83
N ILE A 193 1.32 -31.33 6.63
CA ILE A 193 0.50 -31.81 5.49
C ILE A 193 -1.01 -31.64 5.65
N PHE A 194 -1.50 -31.42 6.87
CA PHE A 194 -2.91 -31.16 7.20
C PHE A 194 -3.16 -29.69 7.52
N ARG A 195 -2.28 -28.80 7.05
CA ARG A 195 -2.35 -27.38 7.33
C ARG A 195 -3.47 -26.74 6.50
N SER A 196 -4.54 -26.39 7.20
CA SER A 196 -5.73 -25.76 6.64
C SER A 196 -5.63 -24.24 6.78
N CYS A 197 -5.87 -23.54 5.69
CA CYS A 197 -5.81 -22.10 5.56
C CYS A 197 -7.19 -21.51 5.33
N ARG A 198 -7.41 -20.28 5.77
CA ARG A 198 -8.59 -19.47 5.44
C ARG A 198 -8.16 -18.03 5.20
N VAL A 199 -8.89 -17.32 4.35
CA VAL A 199 -8.77 -15.87 4.26
C VAL A 199 -9.46 -15.26 5.48
N THR A 200 -8.73 -14.43 6.24
CA THR A 200 -9.27 -13.74 7.42
C THR A 200 -9.63 -12.30 7.13
N GLU A 201 -8.97 -11.67 6.16
CA GLU A 201 -9.23 -10.29 5.74
C GLU A 201 -8.89 -10.12 4.26
N THR A 202 -9.65 -9.29 3.55
CA THR A 202 -9.34 -8.90 2.16
C THR A 202 -9.37 -7.38 2.05
N LEU A 203 -8.29 -6.81 1.51
CA LEU A 203 -8.23 -5.38 1.15
C LEU A 203 -7.99 -5.23 -0.34
N THR A 204 -8.37 -4.08 -0.89
CA THR A 204 -8.11 -3.77 -2.30
C THR A 204 -7.03 -2.72 -2.39
N VAL A 205 -5.94 -3.03 -3.10
CA VAL A 205 -4.91 -2.07 -3.45
C VAL A 205 -5.28 -1.46 -4.80
N LEU A 206 -5.31 -0.12 -4.84
CA LEU A 206 -5.40 0.65 -6.06
C LEU A 206 -4.02 1.21 -6.40
N ALA A 207 -3.60 1.08 -7.67
CA ALA A 207 -2.40 1.73 -8.20
C ALA A 207 -2.75 2.61 -9.42
N GLY A 208 -2.43 3.89 -9.37
CA GLY A 208 -2.64 4.85 -10.46
C GLY A 208 -1.36 5.07 -11.26
N ILE A 209 -1.37 4.75 -12.55
CA ILE A 209 -0.22 4.91 -13.46
C ILE A 209 -0.55 5.94 -14.55
N ASP A 210 0.34 6.91 -14.78
CA ASP A 210 0.30 7.81 -15.94
C ASP A 210 1.35 7.38 -16.98
N TYR A 211 0.88 6.92 -18.13
CA TYR A 211 1.69 6.45 -19.26
C TYR A 211 2.18 7.58 -20.18
N ARG A 212 1.87 8.84 -19.88
CA ARG A 212 2.41 10.00 -20.60
C ARG A 212 3.94 9.91 -20.61
N LYS A 213 4.55 10.00 -21.80
CA LYS A 213 6.01 9.97 -21.94
C LYS A 213 6.62 11.31 -21.51
N LEU A 214 7.74 11.23 -20.80
CA LEU A 214 8.58 12.39 -20.45
C LEU A 214 9.78 12.48 -21.41
N ASP A 215 10.62 13.49 -21.21
CA ASP A 215 11.79 13.77 -22.07
C ASP A 215 12.80 12.61 -22.13
N ASP A 216 12.80 11.73 -21.13
CA ASP A 216 13.61 10.52 -21.09
C ASP A 216 13.00 9.34 -21.89
N GLY A 217 11.89 9.55 -22.57
CA GLY A 217 11.16 8.54 -23.35
C GLY A 217 10.40 7.51 -22.49
N LYS A 218 10.44 7.63 -21.16
CA LYS A 218 9.76 6.74 -20.22
C LYS A 218 8.45 7.34 -19.75
N ALA A 219 7.53 6.50 -19.27
CA ALA A 219 6.27 6.95 -18.69
C ALA A 219 6.51 7.88 -17.48
N PHE A 220 5.58 8.81 -17.21
CA PHE A 220 5.55 9.53 -15.93
C PHE A 220 5.55 8.52 -14.78
N GLY A 221 4.79 7.43 -14.94
CA GLY A 221 4.87 6.26 -14.09
C GLY A 221 3.81 6.26 -12.99
N ALA A 222 4.08 5.51 -11.92
CA ALA A 222 3.16 5.40 -10.79
C ALA A 222 2.98 6.76 -10.09
N VAL A 223 1.75 7.28 -10.15
CA VAL A 223 1.36 8.53 -9.49
C VAL A 223 1.10 8.27 -8.01
N THR A 224 0.37 7.19 -7.70
CA THR A 224 0.03 6.81 -6.32
C THR A 224 -0.37 5.34 -6.26
N ALA A 225 -0.35 4.77 -5.07
CA ALA A 225 -0.99 3.50 -4.75
C ALA A 225 -1.41 3.51 -3.27
N PHE A 226 -2.55 2.89 -2.94
CA PHE A 226 -3.09 2.85 -1.58
C PHE A 226 -4.15 1.75 -1.42
N CYS A 227 -4.51 1.44 -0.18
CA CYS A 227 -5.59 0.51 0.16
C CYS A 227 -6.93 1.23 0.18
N GLU A 228 -7.88 0.81 -0.65
CA GLU A 228 -9.24 1.35 -0.66
C GLU A 228 -9.92 1.13 0.69
N GLY A 229 -10.67 2.13 1.15
CA GLY A 229 -11.34 2.09 2.46
C GLY A 229 -10.41 2.35 3.68
N VAL A 230 -9.10 2.39 3.48
CA VAL A 230 -8.13 2.65 4.56
C VAL A 230 -7.71 4.12 4.57
N SER A 231 -7.97 4.80 5.70
CA SER A 231 -7.53 6.19 5.88
C SER A 231 -6.03 6.24 6.18
N GLY A 232 -5.24 6.66 5.19
CA GLY A 232 -3.80 6.88 5.35
C GLY A 232 -2.95 5.70 4.87
N ARG A 233 -2.36 4.97 5.83
CA ARG A 233 -1.39 3.90 5.59
C ARG A 233 -2.10 2.54 5.48
N CYS A 234 -1.74 1.75 4.47
CA CYS A 234 -2.08 0.33 4.43
C CYS A 234 -1.51 -0.41 5.66
N PRO A 235 -2.21 -1.45 6.15
CA PRO A 235 -1.64 -2.37 7.12
C PRO A 235 -0.34 -3.00 6.63
N ASP A 236 0.59 -3.29 7.55
CA ASP A 236 1.90 -3.88 7.20
C ASP A 236 1.76 -5.24 6.52
N TRP A 237 0.70 -6.00 6.83
CA TRP A 237 0.42 -7.26 6.15
C TRP A 237 0.18 -7.09 4.65
N VAL A 238 -0.37 -5.95 4.20
CA VAL A 238 -0.51 -5.64 2.77
C VAL A 238 0.85 -5.29 2.16
N ARG A 239 1.64 -4.47 2.85
CA ARG A 239 2.99 -4.08 2.39
C ARG A 239 3.88 -5.29 2.16
N ASN A 240 3.83 -6.22 3.11
CA ASN A 240 4.65 -7.43 3.19
C ASN A 240 3.97 -8.63 2.55
N ALA A 241 2.82 -8.41 1.89
CA ALA A 241 2.16 -9.47 1.16
C ALA A 241 3.15 -10.06 0.15
N VAL A 242 3.09 -11.37 0.06
CA VAL A 242 3.84 -12.14 -0.90
C VAL A 242 3.49 -11.64 -2.29
N ASN A 243 4.49 -10.98 -2.88
CA ASN A 243 4.46 -10.50 -4.25
C ASN A 243 5.11 -11.55 -5.13
N ILE A 244 4.52 -11.75 -6.31
CA ILE A 244 4.85 -12.85 -7.23
C ILE A 244 5.78 -12.34 -8.33
#